data_AF-A0A239RBP8-F1
#
_entry.id   AF-A0A239RBP8-F1
#
_cell.length_a   1.000
_cell.length_b   1.000
_cell.length_c   1.000
_cell.angle_alpha   90.00
_cell.angle_beta   90.00
_cell.angle_gamma   90.00
#
_symmetry.space_group_name_H-M   'P 1'
#
loop_
_entity.id
_entity.type
_entity.pdbx_description
1 polymer ?
#
loop_
_entity_poly.entity_id
_entity_poly.type
_entity_poly.pdbx_seq_one_letter_code
_entity_poly.pdbx_strand_id
1 'polypeptide(L)'
;MKTTNDLLNVLNETTTNDSLDTYLDNIEKYQGMNYNDYFEALRIKHNIKKSDIARDSGISRTYCYQILNGTRKPGRDNAIALCIAARFTLSETIRFLEILNLGILYPKIKRDSIIIYSINRSLSVQETNELLYSKKEATLSE
;
A
#
# COMPACT_ATOMS: atom_id res chain seq x y z
N MET A 1 4.79 -19.28 5.91
CA MET A 1 4.95 -17.88 6.35
C MET A 1 4.26 -17.74 7.69
N LYS A 2 4.93 -17.17 8.69
CA LYS A 2 4.25 -16.78 9.94
C LYS A 2 3.35 -15.57 9.66
N THR A 3 2.13 -15.58 10.17
CA THR A 3 1.21 -14.44 10.09
C THR A 3 1.58 -13.37 11.11
N THR A 4 1.01 -12.17 10.99
CA THR A 4 1.16 -11.11 12.01
C THR A 4 0.78 -11.61 13.41
N ASN A 5 -0.28 -12.42 13.52
CA ASN A 5 -0.70 -13.01 14.80
C ASN A 5 0.30 -14.04 15.33
N ASP A 6 0.90 -14.85 14.45
CA ASP A 6 1.93 -15.82 14.87
C ASP A 6 3.18 -15.13 15.41
N LEU A 7 3.59 -14.02 14.78
CA LEU A 7 4.74 -13.23 15.24
C LEU A 7 4.43 -12.49 16.54
N LEU A 8 3.21 -11.98 16.70
CA LEU A 8 2.75 -11.37 17.95
C LEU A 8 2.73 -12.37 19.10
N ASN A 9 2.27 -13.61 18.86
CA ASN A 9 2.29 -14.65 19.87
C ASN A 9 3.72 -14.99 20.32
N VAL A 10 4.66 -15.13 19.37
CA VAL A 10 6.09 -15.35 19.69
C VAL A 10 6.65 -14.20 20.53
N LEU A 11 6.34 -12.96 20.17
CA LEU A 11 6.75 -11.78 20.94
C LEU A 11 6.13 -11.75 22.35
N ASN A 12 4.85 -12.11 22.49
CA ASN A 12 4.18 -12.16 23.80
C ASN A 12 4.76 -13.25 24.71
N GLU A 13 5.29 -14.32 24.14
CA GLU A 13 5.97 -15.41 24.85
C GLU A 13 7.45 -15.09 25.16
N THR A 14 8.00 -14.05 24.56
CA THR A 14 9.39 -13.59 24.75
C THR A 14 9.50 -12.85 26.08
N THR A 15 10.21 -13.43 27.05
CA THR A 15 10.25 -12.96 28.45
C THR A 15 11.63 -12.50 28.93
N THR A 16 12.69 -12.72 28.13
CA THR A 16 14.08 -12.38 28.47
C THR A 16 14.75 -11.62 27.32
N ASN A 17 15.82 -10.86 27.62
CA ASN A 17 16.59 -10.18 26.57
C ASN A 17 17.22 -11.17 25.57
N ASP A 18 17.73 -12.31 26.03
CA ASP A 18 18.31 -13.34 25.14
C ASP A 18 17.27 -13.92 24.15
N SER A 19 16.02 -14.09 24.60
CA SER A 19 14.93 -14.56 23.72
C SER A 19 14.47 -13.46 22.74
N LEU A 20 14.56 -12.20 23.15
CA LEU A 20 14.34 -11.05 22.27
C LEU A 20 15.42 -10.93 21.20
N ASP A 21 16.69 -11.06 21.56
CA ASP A 21 17.81 -11.04 20.60
C ASP A 21 17.66 -12.16 19.56
N THR A 22 17.29 -13.37 20.01
CA THR A 22 16.98 -14.49 19.11
C THR A 22 15.83 -14.17 18.14
N TYR A 23 14.78 -13.48 18.59
CA TYR A 23 13.69 -13.05 17.72
C TYR A 23 14.17 -12.03 16.68
N LEU A 24 14.95 -11.04 17.11
CA LEU A 24 15.47 -9.97 16.25
C LEU A 24 16.42 -10.51 15.17
N ASP A 25 17.28 -11.47 15.51
CA ASP A 25 18.18 -12.14 14.56
C ASP A 25 17.44 -12.91 13.46
N ASN A 26 16.18 -13.28 13.69
CA ASN A 26 15.36 -14.02 12.73
C ASN A 26 14.33 -13.13 12.00
N ILE A 27 14.33 -11.82 12.22
CA ILE A 27 13.29 -10.91 11.70
C ILE A 27 13.20 -10.91 10.18
N GLU A 28 14.33 -11.03 9.48
CA GLU A 28 14.38 -11.07 8.02
C GLU A 28 13.75 -12.35 7.45
N LYS A 29 13.83 -13.47 8.18
CA LYS A 29 13.20 -14.74 7.80
C LYS A 29 11.68 -14.71 7.94
N TYR A 30 11.16 -13.73 8.68
CA TYR A 30 9.73 -13.49 8.84
C TYR A 30 9.16 -12.50 7.82
N GLN A 31 10.02 -11.86 7.02
CA GLN A 31 9.58 -10.95 5.96
C GLN A 31 8.68 -11.71 4.97
N GLY A 32 7.51 -11.12 4.72
CA GLY A 32 6.48 -11.63 3.83
C GLY A 32 6.85 -11.55 2.35
N MET A 33 5.85 -11.70 1.48
CA MET A 33 5.98 -11.43 0.05
C MET A 33 6.45 -9.98 -0.15
N ASN A 34 7.41 -9.76 -1.06
CA ASN A 34 7.87 -8.43 -1.42
C ASN A 34 6.69 -7.61 -1.98
N TYR A 35 6.58 -6.32 -1.60
CA TYR A 35 5.54 -5.43 -2.11
C TYR A 35 5.49 -5.39 -3.64
N ASN A 36 6.66 -5.50 -4.30
CA ASN A 36 6.72 -5.48 -5.76
C ASN A 36 6.07 -6.75 -6.35
N ASP A 37 6.38 -7.93 -5.81
CA ASP A 37 5.78 -9.19 -6.25
C ASP A 37 4.26 -9.20 -6.03
N TYR A 38 3.82 -8.69 -4.88
CA TYR A 38 2.39 -8.54 -4.57
C TYR A 38 1.69 -7.61 -5.56
N PHE A 39 2.27 -6.44 -5.81
CA PHE A 39 1.71 -5.45 -6.73
C PHE A 39 1.66 -5.99 -8.16
N GLU A 40 2.73 -6.64 -8.61
CA GLU A 40 2.82 -7.20 -9.96
C GLU A 40 1.81 -8.33 -10.17
N ALA A 41 1.65 -9.22 -9.20
CA ALA A 41 0.65 -10.29 -9.26
C ALA A 41 -0.78 -9.73 -9.38
N LEU A 42 -1.11 -8.71 -8.59
CA LEU A 42 -2.41 -8.05 -8.67
C LEU A 42 -2.59 -7.25 -9.96
N ARG A 43 -1.56 -6.55 -10.43
CA ARG A 43 -1.60 -5.85 -11.73
C ARG A 43 -1.94 -6.81 -12.87
N ILE A 44 -1.31 -7.99 -12.88
CA ILE A 44 -1.57 -9.05 -13.88
C ILE A 44 -3.00 -9.57 -13.75
N LYS A 45 -3.47 -9.84 -12.52
CA LYS A 45 -4.85 -10.26 -12.23
C LYS A 45 -5.88 -9.24 -12.74
N HIS A 46 -5.61 -7.95 -12.59
CA HIS A 46 -6.46 -6.86 -13.08
C HIS A 46 -6.25 -6.50 -14.55
N ASN A 47 -5.30 -7.16 -15.24
CA ASN A 47 -4.93 -6.93 -16.64
C ASN A 47 -4.58 -5.46 -16.97
N ILE A 48 -3.87 -4.77 -16.07
CA ILE A 48 -3.49 -3.36 -16.23
C ILE A 48 -2.03 -3.26 -16.67
N LYS A 49 -1.69 -2.46 -17.70
CA LYS A 49 -0.29 -2.31 -18.12
C LYS A 49 0.44 -1.32 -17.20
N LYS A 50 1.76 -1.54 -16.98
CA LYS A 50 2.61 -0.57 -16.24
C LYS A 50 2.56 0.84 -16.85
N SER A 51 2.42 0.94 -18.17
CA SER A 51 2.26 2.22 -18.87
C SER A 51 0.96 2.95 -18.56
N ASP A 52 -0.13 2.22 -18.31
CA ASP A 52 -1.41 2.81 -17.92
C ASP A 52 -1.33 3.35 -16.50
N ILE A 53 -0.72 2.58 -15.58
CA ILE A 53 -0.47 3.05 -14.20
C ILE A 53 0.40 4.32 -14.19
N ALA A 54 1.47 4.34 -14.98
CA ALA A 54 2.36 5.51 -15.06
C ALA A 54 1.68 6.75 -15.68
N ARG A 55 0.63 6.57 -16.48
CA ARG A 55 -0.19 7.67 -17.03
C ARG A 55 -1.26 8.12 -16.04
N ASP A 56 -1.93 7.17 -15.39
CA ASP A 56 -3.18 7.41 -14.67
C ASP A 56 -2.96 7.65 -13.16
N SER A 57 -1.74 7.44 -12.64
CA SER A 57 -1.41 7.61 -11.21
C SER A 57 -1.16 9.05 -10.77
N GLY A 58 -0.98 10.00 -11.70
CA GLY A 58 -0.56 11.37 -11.35
C GLY A 58 0.87 11.48 -10.81
N ILE A 59 1.64 10.39 -10.82
CA ILE A 59 3.03 10.33 -10.36
C ILE A 59 3.96 10.59 -11.54
N SER A 60 5.10 11.26 -11.31
CA SER A 60 6.12 11.41 -12.36
C SER A 60 6.51 10.04 -12.94
N ARG A 61 6.52 9.94 -14.28
CA ARG A 61 6.72 8.67 -14.99
C ARG A 61 7.98 7.93 -14.54
N THR A 62 9.09 8.65 -14.39
CA THR A 62 10.37 8.09 -13.91
C THR A 62 10.23 7.48 -12.52
N TYR A 63 9.62 8.21 -11.58
CA TYR A 63 9.44 7.74 -10.21
C TYR A 63 8.45 6.57 -10.13
N CYS A 64 7.37 6.60 -10.92
CA CYS A 64 6.42 5.49 -11.04
C CYS A 64 7.13 4.20 -11.47
N TYR A 65 7.96 4.23 -12.52
CA TYR A 65 8.70 3.04 -12.95
C TYR A 65 9.73 2.58 -11.93
N GLN A 66 10.36 3.48 -11.17
CA GLN A 66 11.25 3.09 -10.08
C GLN A 66 10.49 2.30 -9.00
N ILE A 67 9.26 2.72 -8.66
CA ILE A 67 8.40 1.99 -7.73
C ILE A 67 7.98 0.63 -8.30
N LEU A 68 7.47 0.61 -9.55
CA LEU A 68 7.00 -0.61 -10.22
C LEU A 68 8.11 -1.62 -10.56
N ASN A 69 9.37 -1.22 -10.46
CA ASN A 69 10.54 -2.09 -10.60
C ASN A 69 11.20 -2.39 -9.24
N GLY A 70 10.64 -1.89 -8.14
CA GLY A 70 11.09 -2.17 -6.79
C GLY A 70 12.37 -1.42 -6.38
N THR A 71 12.84 -0.47 -7.18
CA THR A 71 14.07 0.30 -6.91
C THR A 71 13.82 1.51 -6.00
N ARG A 72 12.55 1.89 -5.77
CA ARG A 72 12.12 2.91 -4.81
C ARG A 72 10.86 2.45 -4.07
N LYS A 73 10.77 2.75 -2.78
CA LYS A 73 9.54 2.55 -1.99
C LYS A 73 8.66 3.80 -2.08
N PRO A 74 7.35 3.68 -2.37
CA PRO A 74 6.44 4.82 -2.37
C PRO A 74 6.13 5.28 -0.94
N GLY A 75 5.83 6.57 -0.78
CA GLY A 75 5.11 7.06 0.39
C GLY A 75 3.62 6.70 0.33
N ARG A 76 2.89 6.94 1.42
CA ARG A 76 1.46 6.57 1.56
C ARG A 76 0.59 7.04 0.40
N ASP A 77 0.64 8.32 0.06
CA ASP A 77 -0.26 8.88 -0.94
C ASP A 77 0.05 8.36 -2.35
N ASN A 78 1.34 8.23 -2.69
CA ASN A 78 1.77 7.59 -3.93
C ASN A 78 1.37 6.11 -3.99
N ALA A 79 1.44 5.37 -2.88
CA ALA A 79 0.99 3.98 -2.82
C ALA A 79 -0.52 3.87 -3.09
N ILE A 80 -1.32 4.75 -2.47
CA ILE A 80 -2.77 4.82 -2.71
C ILE A 80 -3.07 5.18 -4.16
N ALA A 81 -2.39 6.18 -4.73
CA ALA A 81 -2.57 6.60 -6.12
C ALA A 81 -2.24 5.46 -7.11
N LEU A 82 -1.17 4.69 -6.85
CA LEU A 82 -0.83 3.49 -7.63
C LEU A 82 -1.93 2.43 -7.54
N CYS A 83 -2.47 2.17 -6.35
CA CYS A 83 -3.58 1.22 -6.18
C CYS A 83 -4.83 1.64 -6.93
N ILE A 84 -5.20 2.92 -6.89
CA ILE A 84 -6.34 3.47 -7.64
C ILE A 84 -6.11 3.31 -9.15
N ALA A 85 -4.94 3.72 -9.66
CA ALA A 85 -4.60 3.60 -11.07
C ALA A 85 -4.54 2.13 -11.54
N ALA A 86 -4.14 1.21 -10.66
CA ALA A 86 -4.13 -0.22 -10.91
C ALA A 86 -5.48 -0.91 -10.64
N ARG A 87 -6.53 -0.15 -10.27
CA ARG A 87 -7.88 -0.63 -9.98
C ARG A 87 -7.95 -1.69 -8.88
N PHE A 88 -7.10 -1.56 -7.87
CA PHE A 88 -7.13 -2.46 -6.72
C PHE A 88 -8.42 -2.27 -5.93
N THR A 89 -8.94 -3.36 -5.38
CA THR A 89 -10.03 -3.32 -4.40
C THR A 89 -9.56 -2.70 -3.07
N LEU A 90 -10.49 -2.34 -2.19
CA LEU A 90 -10.16 -1.83 -0.86
C LEU A 90 -9.28 -2.81 -0.07
N SER A 91 -9.62 -4.10 -0.09
CA SER A 91 -8.89 -5.15 0.61
C SER A 91 -7.45 -5.29 0.08
N GLU A 92 -7.29 -5.25 -1.24
CA GLU A 92 -5.97 -5.31 -1.89
C GLU A 92 -5.13 -4.05 -1.59
N THR A 93 -5.77 -2.88 -1.53
CA THR A 93 -5.13 -1.61 -1.20
C THR A 93 -4.64 -1.60 0.25
N ILE A 94 -5.49 -1.99 1.21
CA ILE A 94 -5.11 -2.12 2.63
C ILE A 94 -3.95 -3.09 2.77
N ARG A 95 -4.03 -4.25 2.12
CA ARG A 95 -2.96 -5.25 2.16
C ARG A 95 -1.64 -4.73 1.57
N PHE A 96 -1.70 -3.96 0.48
CA PHE A 96 -0.49 -3.35 -0.09
C PHE A 96 0.14 -2.33 0.87
N LEU A 97 -0.66 -1.51 1.54
CA LEU A 97 -0.19 -0.56 2.55
C LEU A 97 0.45 -1.28 3.75
N GLU A 98 -0.12 -2.40 4.20
CA GLU A 98 0.48 -3.25 5.25
C GLU A 98 1.86 -3.77 4.85
N ILE A 99 2.01 -4.31 3.64
CA ILE A 99 3.29 -4.86 3.15
C ILE A 99 4.36 -3.75 3.06
N LEU A 100 3.94 -2.52 2.75
CA LEU A 100 4.82 -1.35 2.72
C LEU A 100 5.11 -0.75 4.11
N ASN A 101 4.49 -1.27 5.19
CA ASN A 101 4.50 -0.70 6.54
C ASN A 101 4.01 0.77 6.56
N LEU A 102 2.98 1.07 5.77
CA LEU A 102 2.34 2.37 5.71
C LEU A 102 1.00 2.33 6.46
N GLY A 103 0.59 3.47 7.01
CA GLY A 103 -0.71 3.59 7.66
C GLY A 103 -1.85 3.21 6.70
N ILE A 104 -2.66 2.22 7.09
CA ILE A 104 -3.81 1.75 6.29
C ILE A 104 -4.91 2.82 6.21
N LEU A 105 -5.99 2.52 5.47
CA LEU A 105 -7.14 3.40 5.36
C LEU A 105 -8.12 3.15 6.51
N TYR A 106 -8.37 4.18 7.33
CA TYR A 106 -9.28 4.09 8.47
C TYR A 106 -10.61 4.81 8.21
N PRO A 107 -11.76 4.12 8.23
CA PRO A 107 -13.06 4.74 7.94
C PRO A 107 -13.46 5.90 8.87
N LYS A 108 -12.84 6.02 10.05
CA LYS A 108 -13.08 7.10 11.02
C LYS A 108 -12.32 8.39 10.68
N ILE A 109 -11.32 8.33 9.80
CA ILE A 109 -10.55 9.50 9.37
C ILE A 109 -11.22 10.06 8.12
N LYS A 110 -11.67 11.33 8.18
CA LYS A 110 -12.42 11.99 7.10
C LYS A 110 -11.78 11.82 5.72
N ARG A 111 -10.47 12.07 5.60
CA ARG A 111 -9.71 11.89 4.35
C ARG A 111 -9.75 10.44 3.85
N ASP A 112 -9.50 9.48 4.73
CA ASP A 112 -9.51 8.06 4.37
C ASP A 112 -10.92 7.58 4.00
N SER A 113 -11.98 8.08 4.64
CA SER A 113 -13.36 7.77 4.24
C SER A 113 -13.64 8.16 2.79
N ILE A 114 -13.11 9.31 2.36
CA ILE A 114 -13.24 9.78 0.96
C ILE A 114 -12.46 8.87 0.03
N ILE A 115 -11.22 8.50 0.37
CA ILE A 115 -10.40 7.59 -0.43
C ILE A 115 -11.06 6.20 -0.55
N ILE A 116 -11.58 5.67 0.56
CA ILE A 116 -12.32 4.40 0.59
C ILE A 116 -13.54 4.47 -0.33
N TYR A 117 -14.29 5.58 -0.28
CA TYR A 117 -15.43 5.81 -1.17
C TYR A 117 -14.98 5.79 -2.65
N SER A 118 -13.90 6.49 -2.98
CA SER A 118 -13.35 6.53 -4.33
C SER A 118 -12.94 5.17 -4.86
N ILE A 119 -12.23 4.37 -4.05
CA ILE A 119 -11.81 3.00 -4.41
C ILE A 119 -13.04 2.12 -4.67
N ASN A 120 -14.04 2.16 -3.78
CA ASN A 120 -15.25 1.34 -3.92
C ASN A 120 -16.11 1.74 -5.14
N ARG A 121 -15.95 2.96 -5.65
CA ARG A 121 -16.64 3.47 -6.85
C ARG A 121 -15.77 3.45 -8.11
N SER A 122 -14.56 2.91 -8.01
CA SER A 122 -13.60 2.84 -9.13
C SER A 122 -13.32 4.21 -9.76
N LEU A 123 -13.26 5.26 -8.95
CA LEU A 123 -12.88 6.59 -9.42
C LEU A 123 -11.40 6.60 -9.83
N SER A 124 -11.05 7.45 -10.79
CA SER A 124 -9.67 7.74 -11.16
C SER A 124 -8.93 8.52 -10.05
N VAL A 125 -7.60 8.60 -10.14
CA VAL A 125 -6.80 9.42 -9.23
C VAL A 125 -7.20 10.90 -9.33
N GLN A 126 -7.48 11.38 -10.55
CA GLN A 126 -7.94 12.75 -10.77
C GLN A 126 -9.27 13.01 -10.08
N GLU A 127 -10.30 12.18 -10.32
CA GLU A 127 -11.61 12.32 -9.67
C GLU A 127 -11.50 12.21 -8.15
N THR A 128 -10.59 11.37 -7.65
CA THR A 128 -10.32 11.25 -6.22
C THR A 128 -9.71 12.54 -5.65
N ASN A 129 -8.74 13.14 -6.34
CA ASN A 129 -8.14 14.41 -5.94
C ASN A 129 -9.16 15.56 -5.97
N GLU A 130 -10.01 15.62 -7.00
CA GLU A 130 -11.10 16.60 -7.09
C GLU A 130 -12.08 16.45 -5.91
N LEU A 131 -12.46 15.21 -5.57
CA LEU A 131 -13.33 14.94 -4.43
C LEU A 131 -12.68 15.33 -3.10
N LEU A 132 -11.41 14.98 -2.89
CA LEU A 132 -10.63 15.38 -1.70
C LEU A 132 -10.58 16.91 -1.56
N TYR A 133 -10.24 17.60 -2.65
CA TYR A 133 -10.17 19.06 -2.69
C TYR A 133 -11.54 19.70 -2.38
N SER A 134 -12.63 19.20 -2.98
CA SER A 134 -13.99 19.69 -2.72
C SER A 134 -14.42 19.56 -1.24
N LYS A 135 -13.82 18.60 -0.52
CA LYS A 135 -14.06 18.35 0.92
C LYS A 135 -13.02 19.00 1.83
N LYS A 136 -12.14 19.84 1.29
CA LYS A 136 -11.06 20.54 2.02
C LYS A 136 -10.04 19.58 2.67
N GLU A 137 -9.74 18.47 2.00
CA GLU A 137 -8.70 17.53 2.40
C GLU A 137 -7.50 17.60 1.44
N ALA A 138 -6.32 17.20 1.93
CA ALA A 138 -5.13 17.11 1.09
C ALA A 138 -5.28 16.04 -0.02
N THR A 139 -4.89 16.38 -1.24
CA THR A 139 -4.89 15.48 -2.41
C THR A 139 -3.82 14.39 -2.28
N LEU A 140 -3.85 13.38 -3.16
CA LEU A 140 -2.85 12.30 -3.21
C LEU A 140 -1.58 12.70 -3.97
N SER A 141 -1.72 13.67 -4.88
CA SER A 141 -0.64 14.26 -5.66
C SER A 141 -0.90 15.75 -5.79
N GLU A 142 0.16 16.54 -5.88
CA GLU A 142 0.08 17.97 -6.24
C GLU A 142 -0.33 18.17 -7.71
#